data_AF-A0A7C4C8K8-F1
#
_entry.id   AF-A0A7C4C8K8-F1
#
_cell.length_a   1.000
_cell.length_b   1.000
_cell.length_c   1.000
_cell.angle_alpha   90.00
_cell.angle_beta   90.00
_cell.angle_gamma   90.00
#
_symmetry.space_group_name_H-M   'P 1'
#
loop_
_entity.id
_entity.type
_entity.pdbx_description
1 polymer ?
#
loop_
_entity_poly.entity_id
_entity_poly.type
_entity_poly.pdbx_seq_one_letter_code
_entity_poly.pdbx_strand_id
1 'polypeptide(L)'
;MMSCEEAWLLASFVRGVAPAATLVLGFVPVVGQDRTFPKGFVVKAEKCPNRRGIETILAHFGGPQAGWSEFLGRAVEGAFEVAYVVGGYPDAGWVTPAVAAALARIDGCILHDLFPSAAAATAELLLPAASWAEREGTFMNCDGLVQAFERALPPLEGVKADGQVLYELAGRPGLFRAETVRAEAAAAVPALGAVFVPRDLPPHAH
;
A
#
# COMPACT_ATOMS: atom_id res chain seq x y z
N MET A 1 4.99 -1.62 0.54
CA MET A 1 3.58 -2.08 0.43
C MET A 1 2.74 -1.47 1.53
N MET A 2 1.59 -0.88 1.20
CA MET A 2 0.74 -0.18 2.17
C MET A 2 -0.21 -1.09 2.95
N SER A 3 -0.48 -0.74 4.21
CA SER A 3 -1.60 -1.30 4.99
C SER A 3 -2.94 -0.78 4.51
N CYS A 4 -4.03 -1.41 4.95
CA CYS A 4 -5.38 -0.91 4.67
C CYS A 4 -5.59 0.51 5.22
N GLU A 5 -5.07 0.79 6.42
CA GLU A 5 -5.22 2.08 7.07
C GLU A 5 -4.41 3.19 6.38
N GLU A 6 -3.18 2.88 5.96
CA GLU A 6 -2.37 3.79 5.15
C GLU A 6 -3.04 4.09 3.81
N ALA A 7 -3.51 3.06 3.11
CA ALA A 7 -4.21 3.22 1.84
C ALA A 7 -5.52 4.01 1.99
N TRP A 8 -6.25 3.81 3.10
CA TRP A 8 -7.45 4.57 3.44
C TRP A 8 -7.12 6.06 3.61
N LEU A 9 -6.10 6.39 4.41
CA LEU A 9 -5.67 7.77 4.64
C LEU A 9 -5.21 8.43 3.34
N LEU A 10 -4.38 7.76 2.55
CA LEU A 10 -3.89 8.31 1.29
C LEU A 10 -5.03 8.53 0.28
N ALA A 11 -5.91 7.56 0.11
CA ALA A 11 -7.06 7.69 -0.81
C ALA A 11 -8.01 8.80 -0.34
N SER A 12 -8.30 8.89 0.96
CA SER A 12 -9.11 9.96 1.55
C SER A 12 -8.48 11.34 1.34
N PHE A 13 -7.18 11.46 1.58
CA PHE A 13 -6.45 12.71 1.39
C PHE A 13 -6.49 13.14 -0.08
N VAL A 14 -6.10 12.25 -1.00
CA VAL A 14 -6.09 12.52 -2.45
C VAL A 14 -7.48 12.89 -2.95
N ARG A 15 -8.53 12.17 -2.54
CA ARG A 15 -9.91 12.52 -2.91
C ARG A 15 -10.35 13.87 -2.33
N GLY A 16 -9.83 14.27 -1.17
CA GLY A 16 -10.10 15.58 -0.56
C GLY A 16 -9.46 16.74 -1.31
N VAL A 17 -8.21 16.59 -1.78
CA VAL A 17 -7.46 17.68 -2.44
C VAL A 17 -7.58 17.67 -3.97
N ALA A 18 -7.79 16.50 -4.56
CA ALA A 18 -7.89 16.29 -6.00
C ALA A 18 -8.99 15.24 -6.31
N PRO A 19 -10.28 15.62 -6.25
CA PRO A 19 -11.40 14.68 -6.43
C PRO A 19 -11.36 13.89 -7.75
N ALA A 20 -10.81 14.47 -8.81
CA ALA A 20 -10.68 13.84 -10.13
C ALA A 20 -9.38 13.04 -10.33
N ALA A 21 -8.51 12.93 -9.32
CA ALA A 21 -7.27 12.18 -9.41
C ALA A 21 -7.53 10.71 -9.79
N THR A 22 -6.62 10.10 -10.55
CA THR A 22 -6.69 8.66 -10.81
C THR A 22 -6.08 7.91 -9.64
N LEU A 23 -6.85 7.05 -8.97
CA LEU A 23 -6.29 6.16 -7.94
C LEU A 23 -5.83 4.86 -8.60
N VAL A 24 -4.60 4.45 -8.30
CA VAL A 24 -3.91 3.38 -9.04
C VAL A 24 -3.65 2.20 -8.13
N LEU A 25 -4.04 1.00 -8.57
CA LEU A 25 -3.46 -0.22 -8.00
C LEU A 25 -2.03 -0.34 -8.52
N GLY A 26 -1.05 -0.13 -7.64
CA GLY A 26 0.36 -0.17 -7.95
C GLY A 26 0.84 -1.53 -8.46
N PHE A 27 2.16 -1.65 -8.68
CA PHE A 27 2.76 -2.88 -9.16
C PHE A 27 2.43 -4.08 -8.26
N VAL A 28 1.90 -5.15 -8.85
CA VAL A 28 1.61 -6.41 -8.15
C VAL A 28 2.62 -7.47 -8.62
N PRO A 29 3.68 -7.77 -7.84
CA PRO A 29 4.64 -8.79 -8.22
C PRO A 29 4.02 -10.18 -8.24
N VAL A 30 4.33 -10.96 -9.27
CA VAL A 30 3.98 -12.38 -9.39
C VAL A 30 5.27 -13.16 -9.67
N VAL A 31 5.56 -14.15 -8.82
CA VAL A 31 6.76 -14.98 -8.93
C VAL A 31 6.36 -16.45 -8.98
N GLY A 32 6.63 -17.08 -10.12
CA GLY A 32 6.33 -18.50 -10.36
C GLY A 32 4.83 -18.77 -10.55
N GLN A 33 4.37 -19.90 -10.02
CA GLN A 33 2.98 -20.35 -10.08
C GLN A 33 2.49 -20.71 -8.67
N ASP A 34 1.17 -20.75 -8.49
CA ASP A 34 0.57 -21.20 -7.24
C ASP A 34 1.03 -22.62 -6.89
N ARG A 35 1.41 -22.83 -5.64
CA ARG A 35 1.87 -24.13 -5.14
C ARG A 35 0.92 -24.62 -4.06
N THR A 36 0.18 -25.68 -4.37
CA THR A 36 -0.70 -26.36 -3.41
C THR A 36 0.05 -27.49 -2.73
N PHE A 37 0.03 -27.47 -1.40
CA PHE A 37 0.63 -28.47 -0.52
C PHE A 37 -0.46 -29.43 0.02
N PRO A 38 -0.07 -30.60 0.57
CA PRO A 38 -1.01 -31.49 1.23
C PRO A 38 -1.85 -30.75 2.28
N LYS A 39 -3.11 -31.18 2.47
CA LYS A 39 -4.11 -30.54 3.35
C LYS A 39 -4.60 -29.15 2.87
N GLY A 40 -4.36 -28.78 1.62
CA GLY A 40 -4.99 -27.62 0.98
C GLY A 40 -4.33 -26.27 1.24
N PHE A 41 -3.14 -26.25 1.85
CA PHE A 41 -2.36 -25.02 2.00
C PHE A 41 -1.81 -24.57 0.65
N VAL A 42 -2.05 -23.32 0.25
CA VAL A 42 -1.60 -22.77 -1.03
C VAL A 42 -0.66 -21.60 -0.80
N VAL A 43 0.53 -21.68 -1.39
CA VAL A 43 1.42 -20.53 -1.53
C VAL A 43 1.14 -19.88 -2.87
N LYS A 44 0.62 -18.65 -2.84
CA LYS A 44 0.27 -17.88 -4.05
C LYS A 44 1.52 -17.38 -4.78
N ALA A 45 1.46 -17.35 -6.11
CA ALA A 45 2.48 -16.72 -6.96
C ALA A 45 2.51 -15.20 -6.77
N GLU A 46 1.35 -14.58 -6.55
CA GLU A 46 1.20 -13.18 -6.18
C GLU A 46 1.94 -12.88 -4.86
N LYS A 47 2.81 -11.87 -4.87
CA LYS A 47 3.64 -11.46 -3.72
C LYS A 47 3.20 -10.14 -3.10
N CYS A 48 1.92 -9.78 -3.29
CA CYS A 48 1.29 -8.61 -2.69
C CYS A 48 0.31 -9.04 -1.57
N PRO A 49 0.73 -9.13 -0.30
CA PRO A 49 -0.09 -9.53 0.84
C PRO A 49 -1.37 -8.72 1.05
N ASN A 50 -1.49 -7.51 0.46
CA ASN A 50 -2.62 -6.62 0.67
C ASN A 50 -3.34 -6.19 -0.61
N ARG A 51 -3.12 -6.84 -1.77
CA ARG A 51 -3.75 -6.39 -3.05
C ARG A 51 -5.27 -6.25 -2.90
N ARG A 52 -5.92 -7.24 -2.31
CA ARG A 52 -7.38 -7.24 -2.12
C ARG A 52 -7.85 -6.12 -1.21
N GLY A 53 -7.08 -5.78 -0.18
CA GLY A 53 -7.38 -4.66 0.70
C GLY A 53 -7.33 -3.34 -0.06
N ILE A 54 -6.28 -3.13 -0.85
CA ILE A 54 -6.15 -1.94 -1.71
C ILE A 54 -7.30 -1.87 -2.72
N GLU A 55 -7.60 -2.95 -3.44
CA GLU A 55 -8.73 -3.00 -4.39
C GLU A 55 -10.07 -2.67 -3.72
N THR A 56 -10.30 -3.18 -2.51
CA THR A 56 -11.51 -2.91 -1.74
C THR A 56 -11.62 -1.42 -1.40
N ILE A 57 -10.51 -0.78 -1.01
CA ILE A 57 -10.45 0.64 -0.70
C ILE A 57 -10.63 1.49 -1.95
N LEU A 58 -9.96 1.15 -3.06
CA LEU A 58 -10.11 1.83 -4.34
C LEU A 58 -11.57 1.78 -4.82
N ALA A 59 -12.22 0.61 -4.74
CA ALA A 59 -13.62 0.44 -5.09
C ALA A 59 -14.55 1.34 -4.25
N HIS A 60 -14.27 1.50 -2.96
CA HIS A 60 -15.02 2.39 -2.08
C HIS A 60 -14.90 3.87 -2.48
N PHE A 61 -13.67 4.36 -2.70
CA PHE A 61 -13.45 5.76 -3.04
C PHE A 61 -13.85 6.13 -4.48
N GLY A 62 -14.10 5.14 -5.34
CA GLY A 62 -14.63 5.35 -6.69
C GLY A 62 -13.76 6.29 -7.55
N GLY A 63 -14.41 7.04 -8.44
CA GLY A 63 -13.75 7.98 -9.35
C GLY A 63 -12.86 7.32 -10.41
N PRO A 64 -12.00 8.10 -11.10
CA PRO A 64 -11.05 7.54 -12.06
C PRO A 64 -10.09 6.58 -11.37
N GLN A 65 -9.89 5.42 -11.97
CA GLN A 65 -8.98 4.37 -11.51
C GLN A 65 -8.22 3.79 -12.69
N ALA A 66 -7.02 3.28 -12.43
CA ALA A 66 -6.20 2.62 -13.43
C ALA A 66 -5.40 1.47 -12.81
N GLY A 67 -5.09 0.48 -13.62
CA GLY A 67 -4.04 -0.50 -13.28
C GLY A 67 -2.65 0.10 -13.51
N TRP A 68 -1.62 -0.54 -12.96
CA TRP A 68 -0.23 -0.09 -13.07
C TRP A 68 0.23 0.17 -14.50
N SER A 69 0.00 -0.76 -15.43
CA SER A 69 0.42 -0.60 -16.83
C SER A 69 -0.29 0.55 -17.56
N GLU A 70 -1.58 0.75 -17.29
CA GLU A 70 -2.35 1.86 -17.87
C GLU A 70 -1.86 3.21 -17.33
N PHE A 71 -1.62 3.30 -16.01
CA PHE A 71 -1.02 4.46 -15.39
C PHE A 71 0.32 4.83 -16.05
N LEU A 72 1.21 3.86 -16.24
CA LEU A 72 2.51 4.11 -16.87
C LEU A 72 2.36 4.60 -18.32
N GLY A 73 1.45 4.01 -19.11
CA GLY A 73 1.18 4.47 -20.47
C GLY A 73 0.73 5.93 -20.51
N ARG A 74 -0.23 6.28 -19.66
CA ARG A 74 -0.74 7.65 -19.52
C ARG A 74 0.33 8.62 -18.98
N ALA A 75 1.21 8.18 -18.08
CA ALA A 75 2.31 8.98 -17.58
C ALA A 75 3.31 9.34 -18.68
N VAL A 76 3.64 8.38 -19.56
CA VAL A 76 4.50 8.63 -20.73
C VAL A 76 3.89 9.69 -21.66
N GLU A 77 2.57 9.68 -21.82
CA GLU A 77 1.81 10.66 -22.60
C GLU A 77 1.69 12.04 -21.91
N GLY A 78 2.19 12.19 -20.68
CA GLY A 78 2.11 13.46 -19.93
C GLY A 78 0.73 13.73 -19.32
N ALA A 79 -0.06 12.68 -19.04
CA ALA A 79 -1.41 12.84 -18.52
C ALA A 79 -1.49 13.25 -17.04
N PHE A 80 -0.36 13.34 -16.33
CA PHE A 80 -0.31 13.63 -14.91
C PHE A 80 0.74 14.71 -14.61
N GLU A 81 0.32 15.75 -13.90
CA GLU A 81 1.22 16.79 -13.39
C GLU A 81 1.91 16.36 -12.08
N VAL A 82 1.20 15.60 -11.24
CA VAL A 82 1.62 15.19 -9.90
C VAL A 82 1.27 13.71 -9.68
N ALA A 83 2.15 12.97 -9.02
CA ALA A 83 1.87 11.59 -8.59
C ALA A 83 2.45 11.31 -7.21
N TYR A 84 1.65 10.67 -6.34
CA TYR A 84 2.13 10.09 -5.08
C TYR A 84 2.29 8.58 -5.28
N VAL A 85 3.54 8.11 -5.36
CA VAL A 85 3.88 6.71 -5.61
C VAL A 85 4.39 6.08 -4.33
N VAL A 86 3.81 4.94 -3.94
CA VAL A 86 4.26 4.19 -2.77
C VAL A 86 4.95 2.90 -3.18
N GLY A 87 6.20 2.76 -2.75
CA GLY A 87 7.05 1.60 -3.03
C GLY A 87 7.14 0.63 -1.85
N GLY A 88 8.37 0.25 -1.53
CA GLY A 88 8.72 -0.67 -0.44
C GLY A 88 8.85 -2.12 -0.87
N TYR A 89 9.28 -2.36 -2.12
CA TYR A 89 9.68 -3.68 -2.59
C TYR A 89 11.20 -3.85 -2.41
N PRO A 90 11.65 -4.90 -1.71
CA PRO A 90 13.09 -5.16 -1.55
C PRO A 90 13.79 -5.44 -2.89
N ASP A 91 13.06 -6.03 -3.83
CA ASP A 91 13.54 -6.24 -5.19
C ASP A 91 13.34 -4.96 -6.01
N ALA A 92 14.44 -4.34 -6.44
CA ALA A 92 14.43 -3.18 -7.31
C ALA A 92 13.78 -3.44 -8.69
N GLY A 93 13.53 -4.71 -9.05
CA GLY A 93 12.91 -5.13 -10.31
C GLY A 93 11.50 -4.58 -10.56
N TRP A 94 10.83 -4.00 -9.56
CA TRP A 94 9.56 -3.27 -9.78
C TRP A 94 9.76 -1.95 -10.54
N VAL A 95 10.95 -1.34 -10.45
CA VAL A 95 11.33 -0.14 -11.21
C VAL A 95 12.23 -0.53 -12.37
N THR A 96 11.61 -0.87 -13.49
CA THR A 96 12.32 -1.05 -14.76
C THR A 96 12.71 0.31 -15.36
N PRO A 97 13.62 0.35 -16.37
CA PRO A 97 13.91 1.59 -17.09
C PRO A 97 12.67 2.26 -17.69
N ALA A 98 11.67 1.46 -18.12
CA ALA A 98 10.41 1.99 -18.62
C ALA A 98 9.57 2.64 -17.51
N VAL A 99 9.56 2.06 -16.30
CA VAL A 99 8.90 2.67 -15.13
C VAL A 99 9.58 3.97 -14.76
N ALA A 100 10.91 3.97 -14.63
CA ALA A 100 11.67 5.18 -14.31
C ALA A 100 11.46 6.28 -15.35
N ALA A 101 11.46 5.93 -16.64
CA ALA A 101 11.19 6.88 -17.72
C ALA A 101 9.77 7.46 -17.66
N ALA A 102 8.75 6.63 -17.35
CA ALA A 102 7.38 7.10 -17.19
C ALA A 102 7.23 8.04 -15.99
N LEU A 103 7.81 7.69 -14.84
CA LEU A 103 7.76 8.53 -13.64
C LEU A 103 8.52 9.85 -13.83
N ALA A 104 9.62 9.86 -14.59
CA ALA A 104 10.37 11.07 -14.93
C ALA A 104 9.61 12.05 -15.85
N ARG A 105 8.43 11.67 -16.38
CA ARG A 105 7.55 12.57 -17.15
C ARG A 105 6.60 13.36 -16.25
N ILE A 106 6.53 13.02 -14.97
CA ILE A 106 5.64 13.65 -13.99
C ILE A 106 6.49 14.60 -13.16
N ASP A 107 6.30 15.91 -13.35
CA ASP A 107 7.10 16.93 -12.66
C ASP A 107 6.96 16.81 -11.12
N GLY A 108 5.71 16.69 -10.64
CA GLY A 108 5.36 16.57 -9.22
C GLY A 108 5.40 15.16 -8.65
N CYS A 109 6.47 14.38 -8.90
CA CYS A 109 6.55 13.00 -8.42
C CYS A 109 7.01 12.92 -6.95
N ILE A 110 6.09 12.57 -6.05
CA ILE A 110 6.36 12.22 -4.65
C ILE A 110 6.55 10.71 -4.57
N LEU A 111 7.74 10.26 -4.18
CA LEU A 111 8.04 8.85 -3.95
C LEU A 111 8.13 8.57 -2.45
N HIS A 112 7.28 7.68 -1.95
CA HIS A 112 7.33 7.17 -0.58
C HIS A 112 7.84 5.73 -0.60
N ASP A 113 9.13 5.53 -0.29
CA ASP A 113 9.81 4.25 -0.52
C ASP A 113 10.75 3.88 0.64
N LEU A 114 10.94 2.59 0.83
CA LEU A 114 11.79 2.01 1.87
C LEU A 114 13.19 1.66 1.33
N PHE A 115 13.27 1.28 0.07
CA PHE A 115 14.53 0.83 -0.55
C PHE A 115 15.00 1.82 -1.62
N PRO A 116 16.32 1.99 -1.80
CA PRO A 116 16.83 2.73 -2.95
C PRO A 116 16.35 2.11 -4.27
N SER A 117 15.81 2.94 -5.15
CA SER A 117 15.29 2.53 -6.45
C SER A 117 15.62 3.57 -7.53
N ALA A 118 15.58 3.18 -8.81
CA ALA A 118 15.81 4.13 -9.91
C ALA A 118 14.75 5.24 -9.96
N ALA A 119 13.57 5.01 -9.37
CA ALA A 119 12.51 6.01 -9.25
C ALA A 119 12.88 7.12 -8.25
N ALA A 120 13.73 6.84 -7.26
CA ALA A 120 14.18 7.84 -6.31
C ALA A 120 15.03 8.93 -6.98
N ALA A 121 15.77 8.59 -8.04
CA ALA A 121 16.56 9.56 -8.81
C ALA A 121 15.70 10.51 -9.66
N THR A 122 14.43 10.17 -9.88
CA THR A 122 13.50 10.95 -10.71
C THR A 122 12.42 11.64 -9.88
N ALA A 123 12.37 11.39 -8.56
CA ALA A 123 11.36 11.98 -7.69
C ALA A 123 11.72 13.42 -7.34
N GLU A 124 10.73 14.31 -7.36
CA GLU A 124 10.89 15.68 -6.84
C GLU A 124 11.00 15.66 -5.31
N LEU A 125 10.23 14.78 -4.67
CA LEU A 125 10.24 14.58 -3.23
C LEU A 125 10.35 13.09 -2.90
N LEU A 126 11.39 12.74 -2.14
CA LEU A 126 11.56 11.41 -1.58
C LEU A 126 11.19 11.41 -0.09
N LEU A 127 10.16 10.65 0.26
CA LEU A 127 9.75 10.39 1.63
C LEU A 127 10.28 9.01 2.05
N PRO A 128 11.07 8.92 3.14
CA PRO A 128 11.53 7.63 3.64
C PRO A 128 10.36 6.87 4.28
N ALA A 129 10.09 5.67 3.80
CA ALA A 129 9.10 4.77 4.39
C ALA A 129 9.71 3.95 5.53
N ALA A 130 8.89 3.61 6.51
CA ALA A 130 9.21 2.67 7.57
C ALA A 130 9.02 1.22 7.10
N SER A 131 9.84 0.31 7.60
CA SER A 131 9.66 -1.13 7.35
C SER A 131 8.38 -1.64 8.00
N TRP A 132 7.94 -2.82 7.57
CA TRP A 132 6.76 -3.47 8.17
C TRP A 132 6.91 -3.69 9.69
N ALA A 133 8.13 -3.96 10.18
CA ALA A 133 8.40 -4.13 11.60
C ALA A 133 8.27 -2.83 12.42
N GLU A 134 8.28 -1.67 11.76
CA GLU A 134 8.32 -0.34 12.37
C GLU A 134 6.96 0.38 12.40
N ARG A 135 5.94 -0.27 11.85
CA ARG A 135 4.59 0.30 11.71
C ARG A 135 3.53 -0.71 12.11
N GLU A 136 2.29 -0.26 12.09
CA GLU A 136 1.11 -1.04 12.48
C GLU A 136 0.01 -0.87 11.43
N GLY A 137 -0.89 -1.85 11.35
CA GLY A 137 -1.96 -1.83 10.37
C GLY A 137 -2.61 -3.19 10.19
N THR A 138 -3.34 -3.31 9.10
CA THR A 138 -3.90 -4.57 8.62
C THR A 138 -3.58 -4.82 7.16
N PHE A 139 -3.48 -6.09 6.80
CA PHE A 139 -3.50 -6.55 5.42
C PHE A 139 -4.69 -7.48 5.20
N MET A 140 -5.41 -7.28 4.10
CA MET A 140 -6.40 -8.24 3.61
C MET A 140 -5.74 -9.21 2.62
N ASN A 141 -5.61 -10.47 3.04
CA ASN A 141 -4.96 -11.50 2.24
C ASN A 141 -5.81 -11.96 1.05
N CYS A 142 -5.30 -12.90 0.25
CA CYS A 142 -5.96 -13.40 -0.97
C CYS A 142 -7.35 -14.05 -0.73
N ASP A 143 -7.61 -14.54 0.48
CA ASP A 143 -8.88 -15.14 0.90
C ASP A 143 -9.84 -14.12 1.52
N GLY A 144 -9.45 -12.84 1.55
CA GLY A 144 -10.24 -11.76 2.14
C GLY A 144 -10.15 -11.66 3.67
N LEU A 145 -9.22 -12.40 4.30
CA LEU A 145 -9.02 -12.32 5.74
C LEU A 145 -8.20 -11.07 6.08
N VAL A 146 -8.74 -10.22 6.95
CA VAL A 146 -8.03 -9.03 7.48
C VAL A 146 -7.13 -9.45 8.63
N GLN A 147 -5.82 -9.32 8.47
CA GLN A 147 -4.84 -9.72 9.47
C GLN A 147 -4.14 -8.49 10.01
N ALA A 148 -4.27 -8.25 11.32
CA ALA A 148 -3.58 -7.16 11.99
C ALA A 148 -2.11 -7.49 12.22
N PHE A 149 -1.29 -6.46 12.18
CA PHE A 149 0.10 -6.50 12.62
C PHE A 149 0.40 -5.27 13.47
N GLU A 150 1.28 -5.48 14.43
CA GLU A 150 1.70 -4.46 15.38
C GLU A 150 3.17 -4.10 15.15
N ARG A 151 3.52 -2.89 15.57
CA ARG A 151 4.88 -2.41 15.52
C ARG A 151 5.77 -3.21 16.47
N ALA A 152 6.81 -3.84 15.93
CA ALA A 152 7.81 -4.58 16.71
C ALA A 152 9.03 -3.72 17.08
N LEU A 153 9.38 -2.75 16.25
CA LEU A 153 10.51 -1.83 16.43
C LEU A 153 10.06 -0.37 16.31
N PRO A 154 10.65 0.59 17.02
CA PRO A 154 10.42 1.99 16.68
C PRO A 154 10.97 2.30 15.27
N PRO A 155 10.36 3.23 14.51
CA PRO A 155 10.96 3.72 13.27
C PRO A 155 12.37 4.26 13.51
N LEU A 156 13.25 4.08 12.52
CA LEU A 156 14.59 4.69 12.52
C LEU A 156 14.54 6.20 12.76
N GLU A 157 15.62 6.73 13.33
CA GLU A 157 15.78 8.17 13.53
C GLU A 157 15.60 8.93 12.21
N GLY A 158 14.78 10.00 12.25
CA GLY A 158 14.44 10.79 11.07
C GLY A 158 13.33 10.20 10.19
N VAL A 159 12.80 9.02 10.53
CA VAL A 159 11.69 8.36 9.83
C VAL A 159 10.46 8.32 10.73
N LYS A 160 9.29 8.57 10.17
CA LYS A 160 7.99 8.35 10.84
C LYS A 160 7.39 7.06 10.30
N ALA A 161 6.58 6.37 11.10
CA ALA A 161 5.74 5.30 10.56
C ALA A 161 4.86 5.85 9.42
N ASP A 162 4.73 5.14 8.32
CA ASP A 162 4.00 5.60 7.12
C ASP A 162 2.59 6.08 7.46
N GLY A 163 1.90 5.36 8.35
CA GLY A 163 0.59 5.75 8.87
C GLY A 163 0.59 7.12 9.55
N GLN A 164 1.63 7.47 10.31
CA GLN A 164 1.76 8.80 10.92
C GLN A 164 1.96 9.91 9.87
N VAL A 165 2.79 9.67 8.84
CA VAL A 165 2.99 10.62 7.74
C VAL A 165 1.65 10.90 7.05
N LEU A 166 0.92 9.84 6.69
CA LEU A 166 -0.37 9.95 5.99
C LEU A 166 -1.47 10.53 6.89
N TYR A 167 -1.43 10.29 8.20
CA TYR A 167 -2.36 10.87 9.16
C TYR A 167 -2.18 12.39 9.27
N GLU A 168 -0.93 12.86 9.30
CA GLU A 168 -0.59 14.28 9.26
C GLU A 168 -0.95 14.93 7.92
N LEU A 169 -0.66 14.26 6.78
CA LEU A 169 -1.06 14.74 5.45
C LEU A 169 -2.58 14.89 5.32
N ALA A 170 -3.34 13.97 5.92
CA ALA A 170 -4.80 14.08 6.02
C ALA A 170 -5.29 15.18 6.99
N GLY A 171 -4.38 16.00 7.54
CA GLY A 171 -4.70 17.12 8.44
C GLY A 171 -5.14 16.69 9.83
N ARG A 172 -4.89 15.44 10.23
CA ARG A 172 -5.38 14.90 11.50
C ARG A 172 -4.40 15.22 12.64
N PRO A 173 -4.89 15.73 13.79
CA PRO A 173 -4.04 16.03 14.93
C PRO A 173 -3.72 14.78 15.74
N GLY A 174 -2.58 14.79 16.42
CA GLY A 174 -2.18 13.75 17.37
C GLY A 174 -1.42 12.58 16.74
N LEU A 175 -1.50 11.43 17.40
CA LEU A 175 -0.77 10.23 17.01
C LEU A 175 -1.68 9.29 16.21
N PHE A 176 -1.16 8.80 15.09
CA PHE A 176 -1.76 7.74 14.33
C PHE A 176 -1.91 6.49 15.19
N ARG A 177 -3.11 5.88 15.10
CA ARG A 177 -3.40 4.55 15.61
C ARG A 177 -4.14 3.78 14.53
N ALA A 178 -3.57 2.66 14.08
CA ALA A 178 -4.18 1.85 13.03
C ALA A 178 -5.61 1.42 13.40
N GLU A 179 -5.86 1.05 14.65
CA GLU A 179 -7.19 0.67 15.13
C GLU A 179 -8.24 1.78 14.93
N THR A 180 -7.87 3.04 15.17
CA THR A 180 -8.79 4.18 15.00
C THR A 180 -9.16 4.38 13.54
N VAL A 181 -8.17 4.36 12.64
CA VAL A 181 -8.41 4.49 11.19
C VAL A 181 -9.16 3.28 10.65
N ARG A 182 -8.88 2.08 11.16
CA ARG A 182 -9.61 0.86 10.81
C ARG A 182 -11.08 0.92 11.20
N ALA A 183 -11.39 1.42 12.39
CA ALA A 183 -12.78 1.57 12.84
C ALA A 183 -13.57 2.52 11.91
N GLU A 184 -12.94 3.62 11.49
CA GLU A 184 -13.50 4.54 10.50
C GLU A 184 -13.70 3.86 9.14
N ALA A 185 -12.65 3.20 8.61
CA ALA A 185 -12.73 2.48 7.35
C ALA A 185 -13.80 1.38 7.38
N ALA A 186 -13.93 0.67 8.51
CA ALA A 186 -14.92 -0.38 8.72
C ALA A 186 -16.36 0.15 8.77
N ALA A 187 -16.57 1.37 9.27
CA ALA A 187 -17.89 2.00 9.27
C ALA A 187 -18.41 2.24 7.84
N ALA A 188 -17.50 2.52 6.90
CA ALA A 188 -17.81 2.72 5.48
C ALA A 188 -17.72 1.43 4.65
N VAL A 189 -16.81 0.52 5.02
CA VAL A 189 -16.50 -0.72 4.33
C VAL A 189 -16.37 -1.85 5.37
N PRO A 190 -17.49 -2.52 5.74
CA PRO A 190 -17.49 -3.51 6.82
C PRO A 190 -16.46 -4.64 6.68
N ALA A 191 -16.10 -5.01 5.44
CA ALA A 191 -15.08 -6.03 5.17
C ALA A 191 -13.68 -5.69 5.72
N LEU A 192 -13.36 -4.41 5.96
CA LEU A 192 -12.07 -3.99 6.53
C LEU A 192 -12.02 -4.10 8.07
N GLY A 193 -13.17 -4.23 8.74
CA GLY A 193 -13.25 -4.28 10.20
C GLY A 193 -13.15 -5.68 10.82
N ALA A 194 -13.41 -6.72 10.04
CA ALA A 194 -13.46 -8.10 10.52
C ALA A 194 -12.04 -8.71 10.65
N VAL A 195 -11.30 -8.28 11.67
CA VAL A 195 -9.95 -8.81 11.93
C VAL A 195 -10.02 -10.31 12.23
N PHE A 196 -9.30 -11.09 11.44
CA PHE A 196 -9.17 -12.52 11.58
C PHE A 196 -8.42 -12.85 12.87
N VAL A 197 -9.09 -13.62 13.73
CA VAL A 197 -8.49 -14.22 14.92
C VAL A 197 -8.10 -15.66 14.56
N PRO A 198 -6.79 -16.02 14.61
CA PRO A 198 -6.38 -17.39 14.41
C PRO A 198 -7.14 -18.33 15.36
N ARG A 199 -7.52 -19.51 14.86
CA ARG A 199 -8.11 -20.54 15.73
C ARG A 199 -7.07 -20.99 16.75
N ASP A 200 -7.52 -21.33 17.95
CA ASP A 200 -6.66 -21.98 18.94
C ASP A 200 -6.01 -23.21 18.31
N LEU A 201 -4.69 -23.30 18.46
CA LEU A 201 -3.96 -24.48 18.02
C LEU A 201 -4.42 -25.69 18.86
N PRO A 202 -4.60 -26.86 18.25
CA PRO A 202 -4.81 -28.10 19.01
C PRO A 202 -3.68 -28.29 20.04
N PRO A 203 -3.94 -28.96 21.18
CA PRO A 203 -2.95 -29.18 22.25
C PRO A 203 -1.63 -29.84 21.81
N HIS A 204 -1.59 -30.39 20.60
CA HIS A 204 -0.46 -31.11 20.02
C HIS A 204 -0.07 -30.60 18.62
N ALA A 205 -0.39 -29.35 18.28
CA ALA A 205 0.18 -28.74 17.08
C ALA A 205 1.68 -28.51 17.30
N HIS A 206 2.51 -29.23 16.54
CA HIS A 206 3.97 -29.04 16.47
C HIS A 206 4.30 -27.97 15.43
#